data_AF-A0A517WL09-F1
#
_entry.id   AF-A0A517WL09-F1
#
_cell.length_a   1.000
_cell.length_b   1.000
_cell.length_c   1.000
_cell.angle_alpha   90.00
_cell.angle_beta   90.00
_cell.angle_gamma   90.00
#
_symmetry.space_group_name_H-M   'P 1'
#
loop_
_entity.id
_entity.type
_entity.pdbx_description
1 polymer ?
#
loop_
_entity_poly.entity_id
_entity_poly.type
_entity_poly.pdbx_seq_one_letter_code
_entity_poly.pdbx_strand_id
1 'polypeptide(L)'
;MRIYGLDFTSSPKKNKPLTLVKCTLIDSLLTIENFHEFGSDFQSPFEDYADWLNSRGEKWNEREWIAGIDFPFGMPQLAITYLGWADDLSKCSWEDYVKKIYIAHPTFSKFCKEVTDWTYPNELSETGNPIKVQAKRITDQVSRSQSPMKVKNNPYPGAMFYKGCKELFKADISIPPVRNSRNNKKIAVEAYPKLVALHFFPDKEQFHELLQKKNIRKEDRNNLSPDELETKKNITNEIKELSVRARRMLRYKEAGEDELARNNRQMIIDGLNKSDNPYGVCVVFSDETHKKRCIADTKADLLDSVLCAVQASWAYKKRESGYGVPYFDTDDPVKRQIELEGWITDPALHEIFQR
;
A
#
# COMPACT_ATOMS: atom_id res chain seq x y z
N MET A 1 2.00 19.81 -11.47
CA MET A 1 2.21 18.37 -11.75
C MET A 1 0.88 17.64 -11.68
N ARG A 2 0.59 16.73 -12.61
CA ARG A 2 -0.61 15.88 -12.56
C ARG A 2 -0.39 14.71 -11.61
N ILE A 3 -1.28 14.56 -10.64
CA ILE A 3 -1.25 13.46 -9.67
C ILE A 3 -2.51 12.63 -9.80
N TYR A 4 -2.35 11.33 -9.67
CA TYR A 4 -3.46 10.39 -9.55
C TYR A 4 -3.32 9.54 -8.28
N GLY A 5 -4.45 9.09 -7.75
CA GLY A 5 -4.50 8.06 -6.74
C GLY A 5 -5.58 7.04 -7.09
N LEU A 6 -5.26 5.76 -7.01
CA LEU A 6 -6.15 4.67 -7.39
C LEU A 6 -6.37 3.73 -6.20
N ASP A 7 -7.58 3.74 -5.66
CA ASP A 7 -8.06 2.65 -4.81
C ASP A 7 -8.43 1.45 -5.70
N PHE A 8 -7.66 0.37 -5.58
CA PHE A 8 -7.76 -0.77 -6.47
C PHE A 8 -8.54 -1.91 -5.81
N THR A 9 -9.49 -2.47 -6.54
CA THR A 9 -10.17 -3.70 -6.16
C THR A 9 -9.96 -4.79 -7.19
N SER A 10 -9.63 -5.99 -6.72
CA SER A 10 -9.51 -7.18 -7.56
C SER A 10 -10.87 -7.74 -7.97
N SER A 11 -11.98 -7.29 -7.41
CA SER A 11 -13.32 -7.74 -7.81
C SER A 11 -14.26 -6.54 -7.94
N PRO A 12 -14.03 -5.71 -8.98
CA PRO A 12 -14.85 -4.55 -9.22
C PRO A 12 -16.29 -4.97 -9.53
N LYS A 13 -17.24 -4.20 -8.99
CA LYS A 13 -18.68 -4.36 -9.19
C LYS A 13 -19.34 -2.99 -9.06
N LYS A 14 -20.62 -2.87 -9.45
CA LYS A 14 -21.35 -1.59 -9.46
C LYS A 14 -21.22 -0.76 -8.17
N ASN A 15 -21.20 -1.41 -7.00
CA ASN A 15 -21.07 -0.73 -5.70
C ASN A 15 -19.66 -0.80 -5.09
N LYS A 16 -18.66 -1.23 -5.85
CA LYS A 16 -17.23 -1.24 -5.49
C LYS A 16 -16.41 -1.16 -6.79
N PRO A 17 -16.40 0.00 -7.47
CA PRO A 17 -15.62 0.19 -8.68
C PRO A 17 -14.12 0.23 -8.36
N LEU A 18 -13.26 0.37 -9.38
CA LEU A 18 -11.94 0.95 -9.13
C LEU A 18 -12.11 2.47 -9.08
N THR A 19 -11.51 3.12 -8.10
CA THR A 19 -11.75 4.54 -7.83
C THR A 19 -10.47 5.32 -8.05
N LEU A 20 -10.44 6.10 -9.14
CA LEU A 20 -9.33 6.98 -9.49
C LEU A 20 -9.67 8.42 -9.12
N VAL A 21 -8.82 9.08 -8.35
CA VAL A 21 -8.87 10.53 -8.16
C VAL A 21 -7.87 11.21 -9.09
N LYS A 22 -8.31 12.29 -9.75
CA LYS A 22 -7.48 13.20 -10.54
C LYS A 22 -7.20 14.45 -9.72
N CYS A 23 -5.92 14.82 -9.61
CA CYS A 23 -5.49 15.96 -8.82
C CYS A 23 -4.45 16.81 -9.57
N THR A 24 -4.29 18.05 -9.15
CA THR A 24 -3.15 18.90 -9.53
C THR A 24 -2.34 19.25 -8.30
N LEU A 25 -1.03 19.04 -8.37
CA LEU A 25 -0.08 19.48 -7.36
C LEU A 25 0.65 20.74 -7.85
N ILE A 26 0.56 21.83 -7.08
CA ILE A 26 1.35 23.05 -7.24
C ILE A 26 2.09 23.26 -5.91
N ASP A 27 3.42 23.26 -5.95
CA ASP A 27 4.29 23.27 -4.77
C ASP A 27 3.92 22.17 -3.75
N SER A 28 3.20 22.55 -2.69
CA SER A 28 2.72 21.64 -1.65
C SER A 28 1.19 21.62 -1.53
N LEU A 29 0.47 22.24 -2.48
CA LEU A 29 -0.99 22.24 -2.54
C LEU A 29 -1.47 21.17 -3.53
N LEU A 30 -2.13 20.13 -3.02
CA LEU A 30 -2.78 19.09 -3.81
C LEU A 30 -4.27 19.39 -3.92
N THR A 31 -4.70 19.82 -5.11
CA THR A 31 -6.10 20.08 -5.41
C THR A 31 -6.75 18.84 -5.97
N ILE A 32 -7.75 18.30 -5.28
CA ILE A 32 -8.63 17.22 -5.73
C ILE A 32 -9.62 17.79 -6.74
N GLU A 33 -9.51 17.36 -8.00
CA GLU A 33 -10.30 17.91 -9.10
C GLU A 33 -11.53 17.08 -9.43
N ASN A 34 -11.35 15.76 -9.58
CA ASN A 34 -12.42 14.88 -10.01
C ASN A 34 -12.17 13.42 -9.59
N PHE A 35 -13.25 12.65 -9.48
CA PHE A 35 -13.20 11.19 -9.32
C PHE A 35 -13.70 10.50 -10.59
N HIS A 36 -13.05 9.39 -10.92
CA HIS A 36 -13.44 8.48 -12.00
C HIS A 36 -13.62 7.08 -11.42
N GLU A 37 -14.81 6.51 -11.62
CA GLU A 37 -15.14 5.16 -11.16
C GLU A 37 -15.15 4.22 -12.38
N PHE A 38 -14.19 3.31 -12.46
CA PHE A 38 -14.04 2.44 -13.62
C PHE A 38 -15.12 1.34 -13.63
N GLY A 39 -15.75 1.17 -14.79
CA GLY A 39 -16.85 0.24 -15.01
C GLY A 39 -18.18 0.57 -14.31
N SER A 40 -18.43 1.83 -13.96
CA SER A 40 -19.77 2.28 -13.54
C SER A 40 -20.82 2.15 -14.66
N ASP A 41 -20.39 2.25 -15.91
CA ASP A 41 -21.25 2.37 -17.10
C ASP A 41 -21.27 1.09 -17.98
N PHE A 42 -21.14 -0.08 -17.36
CA PHE A 42 -21.10 -1.40 -18.05
C PHE A 42 -19.86 -1.67 -18.94
N GLN A 43 -18.88 -0.76 -19.00
CA GLN A 43 -17.54 -1.05 -19.53
C GLN A 43 -16.76 -1.99 -18.59
N SER A 44 -15.80 -2.74 -19.13
CA SER A 44 -14.93 -3.60 -18.33
C SER A 44 -14.02 -2.73 -17.45
N PRO A 45 -14.11 -2.79 -16.10
CA PRO A 45 -13.33 -1.91 -15.22
C PRO A 45 -11.81 -2.02 -15.43
N PHE A 46 -11.33 -3.18 -15.87
CA PHE A 46 -9.90 -3.40 -16.16
C PHE A 46 -9.51 -2.88 -17.56
N GLU A 47 -10.45 -2.78 -18.50
CA GLU A 47 -10.20 -2.09 -19.78
C GLU A 47 -10.11 -0.58 -19.56
N ASP A 48 -11.00 0.00 -18.75
CA ASP A 48 -10.91 1.41 -18.33
C ASP A 48 -9.57 1.73 -17.65
N TYR A 49 -9.13 0.85 -16.75
CA TYR A 49 -7.82 0.93 -16.11
C TYR A 49 -6.68 0.87 -17.13
N ALA A 50 -6.74 -0.07 -18.08
CA ALA A 50 -5.75 -0.18 -19.14
C ALA A 50 -5.74 1.05 -20.06
N ASP A 51 -6.90 1.59 -20.41
CA ASP A 51 -7.03 2.79 -21.23
C ASP A 51 -6.44 4.01 -20.53
N TRP A 52 -6.66 4.17 -19.23
CA TRP A 52 -6.03 5.22 -18.43
C TRP A 52 -4.51 5.12 -18.43
N LEU A 53 -3.95 3.95 -18.11
CA LEU A 53 -2.49 3.73 -18.12
C LEU A 53 -1.88 4.09 -19.49
N ASN A 54 -2.56 3.70 -20.56
CA ASN A 54 -2.10 3.87 -21.94
C ASN A 54 -2.49 5.21 -22.59
N SER A 55 -3.15 6.13 -21.86
CA SER A 55 -3.67 7.39 -22.42
C SER A 55 -4.56 7.19 -23.66
N ARG A 56 -5.43 6.17 -23.63
CA ARG A 56 -6.36 5.85 -24.71
C ARG A 56 -7.71 6.53 -24.50
N GLY A 57 -8.29 7.05 -25.58
CA GLY A 57 -9.55 7.78 -25.53
C GLY A 57 -9.39 9.24 -25.13
N GLU A 58 -10.39 10.05 -25.47
CA GLU A 58 -10.33 11.53 -25.34
C GLU A 58 -10.22 12.00 -23.89
N LYS A 59 -10.69 11.19 -22.93
CA LYS A 59 -10.64 11.49 -21.49
C LYS A 59 -9.23 11.47 -20.89
N TRP A 60 -8.27 10.78 -21.52
CA TRP A 60 -6.92 10.56 -20.97
C TRP A 60 -5.83 11.23 -21.80
N ASN A 61 -5.80 12.56 -21.82
CA ASN A 61 -4.86 13.36 -22.62
C ASN A 61 -3.57 13.76 -21.88
N GLU A 62 -3.46 13.48 -20.58
CA GLU A 62 -2.31 13.88 -19.76
C GLU A 62 -1.05 13.09 -20.16
N ARG A 63 0.01 13.80 -20.55
CA ARG A 63 1.26 13.21 -21.04
C ARG A 63 2.28 12.93 -19.94
N GLU A 64 2.15 13.62 -18.81
CA GLU A 64 3.06 13.51 -17.67
C GLU A 64 2.25 13.45 -16.38
N TRP A 65 2.45 12.40 -15.60
CA TRP A 65 1.75 12.19 -14.33
C TRP A 65 2.48 11.18 -13.44
N ILE A 66 2.20 11.26 -12.14
CA ILE A 66 2.53 10.20 -11.18
C ILE A 66 1.25 9.69 -10.52
N ALA A 67 1.18 8.39 -10.26
CA ALA A 67 0.04 7.74 -9.64
C ALA A 67 0.45 6.88 -8.44
N GLY A 68 -0.26 7.01 -7.33
CA GLY A 68 -0.21 6.07 -6.22
C GLY A 68 -1.30 5.03 -6.43
N ILE A 69 -0.98 3.74 -6.34
CA ILE A 69 -1.94 2.66 -6.61
C ILE A 69 -1.99 1.67 -5.45
N ASP A 70 -3.18 1.41 -4.88
CA ASP A 70 -3.38 0.51 -3.72
C ASP A 70 -3.39 -0.98 -4.12
N PHE A 71 -2.23 -1.49 -4.56
CA PHE A 71 -1.97 -2.92 -4.59
C PHE A 71 -0.46 -3.22 -4.58
N PRO A 72 -0.03 -4.39 -4.08
CA PRO A 72 1.37 -4.79 -4.10
C PRO A 72 1.90 -4.96 -5.52
N PHE A 73 2.99 -4.27 -5.87
CA PHE A 73 3.58 -4.36 -7.22
C PHE A 73 4.46 -5.58 -7.41
N GLY A 74 4.98 -6.19 -6.33
CA GLY A 74 5.85 -7.34 -6.42
C GLY A 74 5.48 -8.49 -5.49
N MET A 75 6.28 -9.56 -5.54
CA MET A 75 6.14 -10.77 -4.73
C MET A 75 7.34 -10.95 -3.81
N PRO A 76 7.21 -11.58 -2.62
CA PRO A 76 8.35 -11.88 -1.77
C PRO A 76 9.41 -12.68 -2.51
N GLN A 77 10.68 -12.30 -2.36
CA GLN A 77 11.82 -12.97 -2.99
C GLN A 77 11.86 -14.47 -2.67
N LEU A 78 11.48 -14.84 -1.45
CA LEU A 78 11.33 -16.25 -1.03
C LEU A 78 10.34 -17.01 -1.91
N ALA A 79 9.21 -16.40 -2.27
CA ALA A 79 8.22 -17.01 -3.15
C ALA A 79 8.72 -17.07 -4.60
N ILE A 80 9.34 -15.99 -5.09
CA ILE A 80 9.92 -15.93 -6.44
C ILE A 80 10.92 -17.08 -6.65
N THR A 81 11.76 -17.34 -5.65
CA THR A 81 12.77 -18.41 -5.68
C THR A 81 12.11 -19.79 -5.60
N TYR A 82 11.27 -20.01 -4.58
CA TYR A 82 10.72 -21.33 -4.31
C TYR A 82 9.78 -21.84 -5.41
N LEU A 83 8.92 -20.97 -5.93
CA LEU A 83 7.96 -21.31 -6.98
C LEU A 83 8.59 -21.31 -8.38
N GLY A 84 9.92 -21.14 -8.47
CA GLY A 84 10.64 -21.17 -9.74
C GLY A 84 10.28 -20.03 -10.68
N TRP A 85 9.80 -18.90 -10.16
CA TRP A 85 9.46 -17.72 -10.98
C TRP A 85 10.70 -16.94 -11.45
N ALA A 86 11.88 -17.24 -10.90
CA ALA A 86 13.17 -16.79 -11.40
C ALA A 86 14.11 -17.99 -11.61
N ASP A 87 14.76 -18.08 -12.77
CA ASP A 87 15.76 -19.13 -13.05
C ASP A 87 17.12 -18.79 -12.40
N ASP A 88 17.51 -17.52 -12.46
CA ASP A 88 18.69 -16.97 -11.78
C ASP A 88 18.28 -15.65 -11.11
N LEU A 89 18.08 -15.69 -9.79
CA LEU A 89 17.61 -14.55 -9.01
C LEU A 89 18.56 -13.35 -9.11
N SER A 90 19.86 -13.58 -9.31
CA SER A 90 20.85 -12.51 -9.45
C SER A 90 20.64 -11.68 -10.73
N LYS A 91 20.01 -12.25 -11.76
CA LYS A 91 19.79 -11.62 -13.07
C LYS A 91 18.33 -11.33 -13.40
N CYS A 92 17.39 -11.87 -12.62
CA CYS A 92 15.95 -11.77 -12.88
C CYS A 92 15.42 -10.33 -12.73
N SER A 93 14.90 -9.70 -13.77
CA SER A 93 14.15 -8.44 -13.58
C SER A 93 12.77 -8.69 -12.95
N TRP A 94 12.10 -7.62 -12.53
CA TRP A 94 10.69 -7.70 -12.14
C TRP A 94 9.83 -8.18 -13.32
N GLU A 95 10.10 -7.66 -14.51
CA GLU A 95 9.42 -8.06 -15.73
C GLU A 95 9.56 -9.55 -16.03
N ASP A 96 10.76 -10.12 -15.82
CA ASP A 96 11.03 -11.53 -16.08
C ASP A 96 10.15 -12.45 -15.23
N TYR A 97 10.12 -12.25 -13.90
CA TYR A 97 9.34 -13.13 -13.04
C TYR A 97 7.83 -12.87 -13.18
N VAL A 98 7.41 -11.61 -13.37
CA VAL A 98 6.00 -11.27 -13.61
C VAL A 98 5.50 -11.95 -14.88
N LYS A 99 6.29 -11.92 -15.96
CA LYS A 99 6.00 -12.64 -17.19
C LYS A 99 5.89 -14.14 -16.95
N LYS A 100 6.80 -14.74 -16.17
CA LYS A 100 6.78 -16.16 -15.84
C LYS A 100 5.53 -16.55 -15.05
N ILE A 101 5.11 -15.74 -14.08
CA ILE A 101 3.84 -15.91 -13.35
C ILE A 101 2.67 -16.00 -14.32
N TYR A 102 2.53 -15.07 -15.27
CA TYR A 102 1.39 -15.07 -16.21
C TYR A 102 1.45 -16.19 -17.26
N ILE A 103 2.64 -16.65 -17.65
CA ILE A 103 2.81 -17.82 -18.53
C ILE A 103 2.39 -19.10 -17.81
N ALA A 104 2.88 -19.31 -16.58
CA ALA A 104 2.56 -20.50 -15.78
C ALA A 104 1.08 -20.51 -15.34
N HIS A 105 0.50 -19.32 -15.14
CA HIS A 105 -0.86 -19.16 -14.64
C HIS A 105 -1.69 -18.33 -15.63
N PRO A 106 -2.32 -18.95 -16.64
CA PRO A 106 -3.22 -18.23 -17.54
C PRO A 106 -4.51 -17.77 -16.86
N THR A 107 -4.86 -18.34 -15.69
CA THR A 107 -6.06 -17.97 -14.93
C THR A 107 -5.73 -17.69 -13.48
N PHE A 108 -6.49 -16.78 -12.87
CA PHE A 108 -6.35 -16.45 -11.44
C PHE A 108 -6.57 -17.68 -10.54
N SER A 109 -7.42 -18.64 -10.95
CA SER A 109 -7.63 -19.88 -10.20
C SER A 109 -6.38 -20.74 -10.15
N LYS A 110 -5.61 -20.85 -11.25
CA LYS A 110 -4.34 -21.58 -11.26
C LYS A 110 -3.29 -20.91 -10.36
N PHE A 111 -3.15 -19.59 -10.48
CA PHE A 111 -2.27 -18.80 -9.62
C PHE A 111 -2.63 -18.95 -8.14
N CYS A 112 -3.91 -18.80 -7.80
CA CYS A 112 -4.39 -18.95 -6.43
C CYS A 112 -4.16 -20.37 -5.89
N LYS A 113 -4.33 -21.39 -6.72
CA LYS A 113 -4.04 -22.78 -6.34
C LYS A 113 -2.58 -22.98 -5.99
N GLU A 114 -1.65 -22.63 -6.88
CA GLU A 114 -0.21 -22.81 -6.63
C GLU A 114 0.24 -22.07 -5.36
N VAL A 115 -0.14 -20.81 -5.22
CA VAL A 115 0.18 -20.00 -4.03
C VAL A 115 -0.42 -20.60 -2.76
N THR A 116 -1.65 -21.12 -2.83
CA THR A 116 -2.30 -21.77 -1.69
C THR A 116 -1.58 -23.05 -1.29
N ASP A 117 -1.29 -23.93 -2.25
CA ASP A 117 -0.65 -25.23 -2.01
C ASP A 117 0.72 -25.04 -1.35
N TRP A 118 1.46 -24.00 -1.75
CA TRP A 118 2.72 -23.63 -1.10
C TRP A 118 2.55 -22.99 0.28
N THR A 119 1.53 -22.13 0.46
CA THR A 119 1.28 -21.47 1.75
C THR A 119 0.86 -22.49 2.83
N TYR A 120 0.15 -23.52 2.42
CA TYR A 120 -0.41 -24.58 3.26
C TYR A 120 0.01 -25.95 2.72
N PRO A 121 1.30 -26.33 2.86
CA PRO A 121 1.73 -27.65 2.44
C PRO A 121 1.01 -28.71 3.28
N ASN A 122 0.76 -29.88 2.69
CA ASN A 122 0.18 -31.04 3.38
C ASN A 122 1.22 -31.72 4.29
N GLU A 123 1.89 -30.93 5.13
CA GLU A 123 2.98 -31.34 6.01
C GLU A 123 2.71 -30.88 7.44
N LEU A 124 3.19 -31.65 8.41
CA LEU A 124 3.07 -31.36 9.83
C LEU A 124 4.47 -31.03 10.39
N SER A 125 4.52 -30.07 11.30
CA SER A 125 5.71 -29.80 12.11
C SER A 125 6.01 -30.98 13.05
N GLU A 126 7.19 -30.97 13.68
CA GLU A 126 7.58 -31.95 14.71
C GLU A 126 6.56 -32.05 15.87
N THR A 127 5.80 -30.98 16.13
CA THR A 127 4.75 -30.92 17.15
C THR A 127 3.37 -31.38 16.66
N GLY A 128 3.26 -31.91 15.44
CA GLY A 128 2.02 -32.37 14.82
C GLY A 128 1.10 -31.26 14.29
N ASN A 129 1.52 -29.99 14.37
CA ASN A 129 0.74 -28.86 13.87
C ASN A 129 0.94 -28.66 12.35
N PRO A 130 -0.10 -28.28 11.58
CA PRO A 130 0.04 -27.96 10.16
C PRO A 130 1.10 -26.90 9.91
N ILE A 131 1.99 -27.15 8.96
CA ILE A 131 2.98 -26.16 8.53
C ILE A 131 2.25 -25.06 7.73
N LYS A 132 2.64 -23.81 7.99
CA LYS A 132 2.16 -22.65 7.24
C LYS A 132 3.33 -21.77 6.86
N VAL A 133 3.54 -21.59 5.56
CA VAL A 133 4.57 -20.68 5.05
C VAL A 133 4.04 -19.25 5.10
N GLN A 134 4.80 -18.33 5.69
CA GLN A 134 4.45 -16.91 5.76
C GLN A 134 5.56 -16.05 5.16
N ALA A 135 5.59 -15.98 3.83
CA ALA A 135 6.51 -15.08 3.13
C ALA A 135 5.93 -13.65 3.07
N LYS A 136 6.76 -12.67 3.40
CA LYS A 136 6.45 -11.23 3.34
C LYS A 136 7.58 -10.50 2.65
N ARG A 137 7.25 -9.50 1.84
CA ARG A 137 8.23 -8.57 1.31
C ARG A 137 8.85 -7.76 2.44
N ILE A 138 10.05 -7.21 2.24
CA ILE A 138 10.66 -6.26 3.18
C ILE A 138 9.67 -5.13 3.49
N THR A 139 9.09 -4.53 2.45
CA THR A 139 8.11 -3.44 2.61
C THR A 139 6.88 -3.86 3.42
N ASP A 140 6.43 -5.12 3.31
CA ASP A 140 5.28 -5.62 4.08
C ASP A 140 5.61 -5.82 5.56
N GLN A 141 6.86 -6.17 5.87
CA GLN A 141 7.32 -6.34 7.24
C GLN A 141 7.38 -4.99 7.96
N VAL A 142 8.00 -3.98 7.33
CA VAL A 142 8.17 -2.65 7.93
C VAL A 142 6.86 -1.86 7.99
N SER A 143 6.00 -1.98 6.98
CA SER A 143 4.67 -1.34 6.96
C SER A 143 3.61 -2.08 7.76
N ARG A 144 3.89 -3.33 8.15
CA ARG A 144 2.90 -4.26 8.73
C ARG A 144 1.69 -4.46 7.82
N SER A 145 1.86 -4.34 6.50
CA SER A 145 0.85 -4.67 5.51
C SER A 145 0.63 -6.19 5.41
N GLN A 146 -0.35 -6.60 4.60
CA GLN A 146 -0.57 -8.00 4.27
C GLN A 146 0.26 -8.40 3.06
N SER A 147 0.85 -9.59 3.12
CA SER A 147 1.63 -10.15 2.01
C SER A 147 0.76 -10.39 0.77
N PRO A 148 1.29 -10.19 -0.45
CA PRO A 148 0.66 -10.62 -1.71
C PRO A 148 0.51 -12.14 -1.81
N MET A 149 1.15 -12.93 -0.93
CA MET A 149 0.90 -14.38 -0.85
C MET A 149 -0.47 -14.71 -0.23
N LYS A 150 -1.16 -13.72 0.34
CA LYS A 150 -2.56 -13.87 0.77
C LYS A 150 -3.50 -13.78 -0.43
N VAL A 151 -3.79 -14.94 -1.02
CA VAL A 151 -4.73 -15.10 -2.15
C VAL A 151 -6.15 -15.49 -1.75
N LYS A 152 -6.37 -15.82 -0.46
CA LYS A 152 -7.68 -16.16 0.14
C LYS A 152 -8.09 -15.13 1.19
N ASN A 153 -9.40 -14.89 1.32
CA ASN A 153 -10.07 -14.00 2.29
C ASN A 153 -9.79 -12.50 2.09
N ASN A 154 -10.83 -11.66 2.21
CA ASN A 154 -10.73 -10.20 2.05
C ASN A 154 -9.90 -9.52 3.16
N PRO A 155 -9.05 -8.52 2.86
CA PRO A 155 -8.47 -8.24 1.54
C PRO A 155 -7.52 -9.35 1.13
N TYR A 156 -7.47 -9.65 -0.17
CA TYR A 156 -6.59 -10.66 -0.76
C TYR A 156 -5.61 -10.00 -1.76
N PRO A 157 -4.55 -9.34 -1.24
CA PRO A 157 -3.59 -8.58 -2.04
C PRO A 157 -2.99 -9.37 -3.21
N GLY A 158 -2.90 -10.71 -3.11
CA GLY A 158 -2.44 -11.55 -4.21
C GLY A 158 -3.32 -11.50 -5.47
N ALA A 159 -4.65 -11.32 -5.35
CA ALA A 159 -5.46 -11.09 -6.55
C ALA A 159 -5.39 -9.65 -7.03
N MET A 160 -5.12 -8.69 -6.14
CA MET A 160 -4.90 -7.31 -6.55
C MET A 160 -3.61 -7.23 -7.39
N PHE A 161 -2.53 -7.87 -6.94
CA PHE A 161 -1.34 -8.12 -7.76
C PHE A 161 -1.74 -8.79 -9.08
N TYR A 162 -2.36 -9.98 -9.05
CA TYR A 162 -2.57 -10.75 -10.28
C TYR A 162 -3.43 -10.02 -11.31
N LYS A 163 -4.42 -9.23 -10.89
CA LYS A 163 -5.31 -8.49 -11.80
C LYS A 163 -4.77 -7.11 -12.17
N GLY A 164 -4.25 -6.35 -11.22
CA GLY A 164 -3.73 -5.00 -11.45
C GLY A 164 -2.38 -5.01 -12.15
N CYS A 165 -1.47 -5.87 -11.72
CA CYS A 165 -0.13 -5.99 -12.30
C CYS A 165 -0.19 -6.40 -13.78
N LYS A 166 -1.25 -7.10 -14.23
CA LYS A 166 -1.42 -7.53 -15.61
C LYS A 166 -1.44 -6.35 -16.60
N GLU A 167 -2.20 -5.31 -16.28
CA GLU A 167 -2.29 -4.13 -17.14
C GLU A 167 -1.12 -3.17 -16.89
N LEU A 168 -0.62 -3.11 -15.65
CA LEU A 168 0.59 -2.34 -15.31
C LEU A 168 1.83 -2.85 -16.05
N PHE A 169 2.01 -4.17 -16.15
CA PHE A 169 3.10 -4.84 -16.88
C PHE A 169 3.09 -4.48 -18.37
N LYS A 170 1.91 -4.41 -19.00
CA LYS A 170 1.77 -4.06 -20.42
C LYS A 170 1.98 -2.58 -20.73
N ALA A 171 1.76 -1.71 -19.76
CA ALA A 171 1.84 -0.27 -19.96
C ALA A 171 3.29 0.23 -19.94
N ASP A 172 3.60 1.20 -20.81
CA ASP A 172 4.90 1.87 -20.85
C ASP A 172 5.00 2.97 -19.78
N ILE A 173 5.25 2.55 -18.53
CA ILE A 173 5.24 3.37 -17.30
C ILE A 173 6.43 2.97 -16.42
N SER A 174 7.13 3.92 -15.81
CA SER A 174 8.13 3.64 -14.78
C SER A 174 7.49 3.28 -13.45
N ILE A 175 8.01 2.25 -12.78
CA ILE A 175 7.53 1.74 -11.50
C ILE A 175 8.71 1.64 -10.52
N PRO A 176 9.12 2.73 -9.86
CA PRO A 176 10.20 2.65 -8.88
C PRO A 176 9.84 1.70 -7.72
N PRO A 177 10.77 0.84 -7.25
CA PRO A 177 12.11 0.55 -7.79
C PRO A 177 12.14 -0.59 -8.82
N VAL A 178 11.01 -1.25 -9.07
CA VAL A 178 10.96 -2.54 -9.79
C VAL A 178 11.12 -2.44 -11.30
N ARG A 179 10.79 -1.30 -11.90
CA ARG A 179 10.91 -1.05 -13.34
C ARG A 179 11.29 0.39 -13.62
N ASN A 180 12.38 0.60 -14.34
CA ASN A 180 12.73 1.91 -14.89
C ASN A 180 12.47 1.89 -16.40
N SER A 181 11.27 2.32 -16.82
CA SER A 181 10.96 2.42 -18.25
C SER A 181 11.70 3.60 -18.88
N ARG A 182 11.90 3.55 -20.20
CA ARG A 182 12.35 4.70 -20.99
C ARG A 182 11.39 5.89 -20.86
N ASN A 183 10.11 5.63 -20.60
CA ASN A 183 9.12 6.66 -20.33
C ASN A 183 9.18 7.13 -18.87
N ASN A 184 9.94 8.20 -18.63
CA ASN A 184 10.04 8.87 -17.33
C ASN A 184 8.90 9.88 -17.05
N LYS A 185 7.91 9.99 -17.95
CA LYS A 185 6.79 10.95 -17.78
C LYS A 185 5.59 10.34 -17.07
N LYS A 186 5.45 9.02 -17.10
CA LYS A 186 4.38 8.30 -16.40
C LYS A 186 5.00 7.42 -15.34
N ILE A 187 4.67 7.69 -14.09
CA ILE A 187 5.23 6.98 -12.93
C ILE A 187 4.10 6.36 -12.11
N ALA A 188 4.24 5.09 -11.73
CA ALA A 188 3.39 4.44 -10.75
C ALA A 188 4.21 4.10 -9.50
N VAL A 189 3.70 4.47 -8.33
CA VAL A 189 4.26 4.09 -7.03
C VAL A 189 3.25 3.26 -6.24
N GLU A 190 3.74 2.29 -5.49
CA GLU A 190 2.88 1.47 -4.64
C GLU A 190 2.40 2.31 -3.47
N ALA A 191 1.09 2.48 -3.37
CA ALA A 191 0.43 3.17 -2.27
C ALA A 191 -0.14 2.16 -1.27
N TYR A 192 -0.31 2.62 -0.04
CA TYR A 192 -1.00 1.88 1.00
C TYR A 192 -1.77 2.87 1.89
N PRO A 193 -3.02 3.24 1.51
CA PRO A 193 -3.84 4.27 2.16
C PRO A 193 -3.91 4.17 3.68
N LYS A 194 -3.86 2.94 4.20
CA LYS A 194 -3.90 2.66 5.63
C LYS A 194 -2.78 3.36 6.39
N LEU A 195 -1.57 3.46 5.84
CA LEU A 195 -0.46 4.17 6.50
C LEU A 195 -0.78 5.65 6.65
N VAL A 196 -1.25 6.28 5.57
CA VAL A 196 -1.68 7.68 5.55
C VAL A 196 -2.74 7.94 6.62
N ALA A 197 -3.79 7.13 6.67
CA ALA A 197 -4.85 7.26 7.67
C ALA A 197 -4.31 7.16 9.11
N LEU A 198 -3.33 6.28 9.37
CA LEU A 198 -2.72 6.12 10.69
C LEU A 198 -1.91 7.34 11.14
N HIS A 199 -1.46 8.21 10.24
CA HIS A 199 -0.79 9.46 10.62
C HIS A 199 -1.71 10.43 11.36
N PHE A 200 -3.02 10.33 11.15
CA PHE A 200 -4.00 11.22 11.76
C PHE A 200 -4.64 10.64 13.02
N PHE A 201 -4.07 9.56 13.56
CA PHE A 201 -4.48 8.98 14.84
C PHE A 201 -4.10 9.91 16.00
N PRO A 202 -5.07 10.44 16.78
CA PRO A 202 -4.79 11.44 17.81
C PRO A 202 -3.75 11.02 18.85
N ASP A 203 -3.75 9.74 19.23
CA ASP A 203 -2.87 9.21 20.28
C ASP A 203 -1.58 8.59 19.69
N LYS A 204 -1.20 8.92 18.45
CA LYS A 204 -0.04 8.30 17.76
C LYS A 204 1.28 8.53 18.49
N GLU A 205 1.53 9.75 18.94
CA GLU A 205 2.78 10.11 19.63
C GLU A 205 2.89 9.37 20.97
N GLN A 206 1.84 9.43 21.79
CA GLN A 206 1.75 8.67 23.04
C GLN A 206 1.97 7.17 22.81
N PHE A 207 1.35 6.62 21.76
CA PHE A 207 1.52 5.21 21.41
C PHE A 207 2.97 4.86 21.05
N HIS A 208 3.65 5.71 20.26
CA HIS A 208 5.06 5.53 19.92
C HIS A 208 5.99 5.63 21.14
N GLU A 209 5.77 6.60 22.03
CA GLU A 209 6.54 6.73 23.26
C GLU A 209 6.42 5.49 24.15
N LEU A 210 5.20 4.97 24.32
CA LEU A 210 4.97 3.76 25.11
C LEU A 210 5.63 2.53 24.48
N LEU A 211 5.61 2.41 23.15
CA LEU A 211 6.31 1.33 22.44
C LEU A 211 7.83 1.39 22.63
N GLN A 212 8.42 2.59 22.65
CA GLN A 212 9.84 2.78 22.95
C GLN A 212 10.15 2.38 24.40
N LYS A 213 9.35 2.84 25.37
CA LYS A 213 9.48 2.47 26.79
C LYS A 213 9.32 0.97 27.04
N LYS A 214 8.52 0.28 26.22
CA LYS A 214 8.33 -1.18 26.31
C LYS A 214 9.53 -2.00 25.80
N ASN A 215 10.35 -1.45 24.90
CA ASN A 215 11.49 -2.16 24.29
C ASN A 215 12.68 -2.29 25.25
N ILE A 216 12.50 -3.07 26.31
CA ILE A 216 13.54 -3.50 27.25
C ILE A 216 14.24 -4.74 26.69
N ARG A 217 15.59 -4.76 26.67
CA ARG A 217 16.39 -5.88 26.12
C ARG A 217 16.14 -7.15 26.92
N LYS A 218 16.33 -8.32 26.29
CA LYS A 218 16.06 -9.62 26.94
C LYS A 218 16.90 -9.82 28.22
N GLU A 219 18.12 -9.31 28.22
CA GLU A 219 19.09 -9.40 29.32
C GLU A 219 18.61 -8.62 30.56
N ASP A 220 18.00 -7.44 30.35
CA ASP A 220 17.45 -6.61 31.42
C ASP A 220 16.21 -7.22 32.08
N ARG A 221 15.50 -8.13 31.39
CA ARG A 221 14.22 -8.70 31.87
C ARG A 221 14.36 -9.61 33.08
N ASN A 222 15.53 -10.23 33.24
CA ASN A 222 15.77 -11.18 34.33
C ASN A 222 16.16 -10.48 35.65
N ASN A 223 16.42 -9.17 35.61
CA ASN A 223 16.91 -8.38 36.76
C ASN A 223 15.96 -7.24 37.19
N LEU A 224 14.69 -7.26 36.75
CA LEU A 224 13.72 -6.21 37.08
C LEU A 224 13.22 -6.35 38.53
N SER A 225 13.17 -5.23 39.25
CA SER A 225 12.52 -5.09 40.54
C SER A 225 10.98 -5.21 40.44
N PRO A 226 10.28 -5.45 41.56
CA PRO A 226 8.81 -5.49 41.57
C PRO A 226 8.13 -4.23 41.00
N ASP A 227 8.68 -3.05 41.28
CA ASP A 227 8.14 -1.76 40.80
C ASP A 227 8.32 -1.59 39.29
N GLU A 228 9.44 -2.07 38.74
CA GLU A 228 9.70 -2.09 37.30
C GLU A 228 8.77 -3.07 36.57
N LEU A 229 8.46 -4.21 37.20
CA LEU A 229 7.49 -5.17 36.66
C LEU A 229 6.08 -4.58 36.61
N GLU A 230 5.64 -3.87 37.64
CA GLU A 230 4.32 -3.22 37.65
C GLU A 230 4.26 -2.06 36.65
N THR A 231 5.32 -1.25 36.55
CA THR A 231 5.44 -0.19 35.54
C THR A 231 5.32 -0.75 34.12
N LYS A 232 6.01 -1.86 33.83
CA LYS A 232 5.95 -2.54 32.52
C LYS A 232 4.57 -3.12 32.23
N LYS A 233 3.87 -3.63 33.25
CA LYS A 233 2.49 -4.12 33.14
C LYS A 233 1.53 -2.97 32.81
N ASN A 234 1.68 -1.82 33.46
CA ASN A 234 0.90 -0.61 33.19
C ASN A 234 1.12 -0.11 31.76
N ILE A 235 2.38 0.06 31.33
CA ILE A 235 2.74 0.40 29.95
C ILE A 235 2.12 -0.59 28.94
N THR A 236 2.14 -1.89 29.26
CA THR A 236 1.55 -2.91 28.40
C THR A 236 0.03 -2.78 28.29
N ASN A 237 -0.66 -2.42 29.36
CA ASN A 237 -2.10 -2.18 29.36
C ASN A 237 -2.46 -0.91 28.58
N GLU A 238 -1.74 0.19 28.79
CA GLU A 238 -1.93 1.42 28.01
C GLU A 238 -1.73 1.19 26.51
N ILE A 239 -0.68 0.46 26.12
CA ILE A 239 -0.44 0.08 24.72
C ILE A 239 -1.62 -0.74 24.17
N LYS A 240 -2.21 -1.64 24.96
CA LYS A 240 -3.39 -2.41 24.53
C LYS A 240 -4.59 -1.49 24.30
N GLU A 241 -4.85 -0.55 25.21
CA GLU A 241 -5.95 0.40 25.08
C GLU A 241 -5.78 1.31 23.85
N LEU A 242 -4.59 1.89 23.67
CA LEU A 242 -4.27 2.70 22.51
C LEU A 242 -4.31 1.88 21.21
N SER A 243 -3.90 0.61 21.24
CA SER A 243 -4.06 -0.29 20.09
C SER A 243 -5.53 -0.50 19.73
N VAL A 244 -6.43 -0.58 20.73
CA VAL A 244 -7.88 -0.67 20.51
C VAL A 244 -8.40 0.64 19.91
N ARG A 245 -7.97 1.80 20.39
CA ARG A 245 -8.33 3.11 19.81
C ARG A 245 -7.83 3.27 18.38
N ALA A 246 -6.59 2.89 18.09
CA ALA A 246 -6.04 2.91 16.73
C ALA A 246 -6.84 1.99 15.80
N ARG A 247 -7.23 0.80 16.27
CA ARG A 247 -8.15 -0.08 15.52
C ARG A 247 -9.50 0.57 15.28
N ARG A 248 -10.06 1.29 16.27
CA ARG A 248 -11.33 2.03 16.12
C ARG A 248 -11.22 3.16 15.09
N MET A 249 -10.08 3.85 15.02
CA MET A 249 -9.84 4.86 13.99
C MET A 249 -9.74 4.24 12.59
N LEU A 250 -9.10 3.07 12.49
CA LEU A 250 -9.03 2.28 11.25
C LEU A 250 -10.39 1.76 10.77
N ARG A 251 -11.48 1.95 11.54
CA ARG A 251 -12.85 1.66 11.11
C ARG A 251 -13.41 2.71 10.13
N TYR A 252 -12.58 3.59 9.58
CA TYR A 252 -13.01 4.52 8.52
C TYR A 252 -13.51 3.81 7.25
N LYS A 253 -13.10 2.55 7.02
CA LYS A 253 -13.54 1.69 5.91
C LYS A 253 -14.76 0.79 6.24
N GLU A 254 -15.27 0.81 7.47
CA GLU A 254 -16.36 -0.09 7.87
C GLU A 254 -17.74 0.47 7.53
N ALA A 255 -18.53 -0.32 6.80
CA ALA A 255 -19.90 0.00 6.47
C ALA A 255 -20.84 -0.37 7.65
N GLY A 256 -21.31 0.65 8.35
CA GLY A 256 -22.40 0.58 9.34
C GLY A 256 -22.93 1.99 9.59
N GLU A 257 -24.07 2.14 10.28
CA GLU A 257 -24.69 3.42 10.69
C GLU A 257 -23.84 4.22 11.71
N ASP A 258 -22.51 4.13 11.59
CA ASP A 258 -21.59 4.51 12.65
C ASP A 258 -21.09 5.93 12.39
N GLU A 259 -21.65 6.88 13.14
CA GLU A 259 -21.17 8.25 13.28
C GLU A 259 -19.63 8.28 13.45
N LEU A 260 -19.07 7.27 14.13
CA LEU A 260 -17.62 7.10 14.29
C LEU A 260 -16.87 6.96 12.96
N ALA A 261 -17.33 6.13 12.03
CA ALA A 261 -16.64 5.92 10.75
C ALA A 261 -16.67 7.20 9.89
N ARG A 262 -17.79 7.93 9.93
CA ARG A 262 -17.90 9.25 9.30
C ARG A 262 -16.96 10.27 9.95
N ASN A 263 -16.93 10.32 11.28
CA ASN A 263 -16.06 11.23 12.04
C ASN A 263 -14.58 10.92 11.79
N ASN A 264 -14.19 9.65 11.70
CA ASN A 264 -12.83 9.25 11.36
C ASN A 264 -12.42 9.75 9.96
N ARG A 265 -13.31 9.65 8.97
CA ARG A 265 -13.05 10.16 7.61
C ARG A 265 -12.93 11.69 7.59
N GLN A 266 -13.78 12.38 8.35
CA GLN A 266 -13.70 13.82 8.54
C GLN A 266 -12.34 14.22 9.17
N MET A 267 -11.94 13.55 10.25
CA MET A 267 -10.66 13.79 10.92
C MET A 267 -9.45 13.57 10.00
N ILE A 268 -9.48 12.52 9.17
CA ILE A 268 -8.42 12.28 8.17
C ILE A 268 -8.36 13.43 7.17
N ILE A 269 -9.51 13.86 6.63
CA ILE A 269 -9.56 14.98 5.67
C ILE A 269 -9.08 16.29 6.30
N ASP A 270 -9.50 16.58 7.53
CA ASP A 270 -9.08 17.79 8.24
C ASP A 270 -7.58 17.77 8.55
N GLY A 271 -7.02 16.59 8.88
CA GLY A 271 -5.59 16.40 9.03
C GLY A 271 -4.80 16.61 7.73
N LEU A 272 -5.30 16.09 6.61
CA LEU A 272 -4.71 16.29 5.28
C LEU A 272 -4.73 17.76 4.82
N ASN A 273 -5.69 18.55 5.31
CA ASN A 273 -5.78 19.97 4.98
C ASN A 273 -4.70 20.82 5.66
N LYS A 274 -4.06 20.31 6.72
CA LYS A 274 -2.99 21.04 7.41
C LYS A 274 -1.68 20.99 6.63
N SER A 275 -0.94 22.09 6.59
CA SER A 275 0.34 22.20 5.87
C SER A 275 1.50 21.46 6.55
N ASP A 276 1.41 21.20 7.85
CA ASP A 276 2.42 20.53 8.68
C ASP A 276 2.22 19.00 8.76
N ASN A 277 1.32 18.44 7.96
CA ASN A 277 1.10 17.00 7.97
C ASN A 277 2.36 16.22 7.51
N PRO A 278 2.50 14.93 7.88
CA PRO A 278 3.72 14.16 7.64
C PRO A 278 4.14 13.98 6.17
N TYR A 279 3.23 14.20 5.22
CA TYR A 279 3.53 14.13 3.78
C TYR A 279 3.98 15.48 3.22
N GLY A 280 3.82 16.57 3.99
CA GLY A 280 4.16 17.93 3.56
C GLY A 280 3.37 18.38 2.33
N VAL A 281 2.11 17.94 2.22
CA VAL A 281 1.20 18.29 1.12
C VAL A 281 -0.19 18.62 1.70
N CYS A 282 -0.65 19.85 1.51
CA CYS A 282 -1.98 20.32 1.92
C CYS A 282 -3.02 19.88 0.88
N VAL A 283 -4.05 19.17 1.30
CA VAL A 283 -5.14 18.70 0.42
C VAL A 283 -6.31 19.67 0.47
N VAL A 284 -6.72 20.15 -0.71
CA VAL A 284 -7.93 20.95 -0.91
C VAL A 284 -8.80 20.33 -1.98
N PHE A 285 -10.11 20.54 -1.91
CA PHE A 285 -11.05 20.08 -2.93
C PHE A 285 -11.45 21.26 -3.81
N SER A 286 -11.41 21.10 -5.13
CA SER A 286 -11.90 22.14 -6.04
C SER A 286 -13.42 22.32 -5.96
N ASP A 287 -14.12 21.29 -5.46
CA ASP A 287 -15.55 21.26 -5.23
C ASP A 287 -15.84 20.62 -3.86
N GLU A 288 -16.57 21.33 -3.00
CA GLU A 288 -16.99 20.83 -1.68
C GLU A 288 -17.90 19.59 -1.78
N THR A 289 -18.56 19.35 -2.91
CA THR A 289 -19.31 18.10 -3.11
C THR A 289 -18.40 16.88 -3.08
N HIS A 290 -17.16 16.99 -3.59
CA HIS A 290 -16.16 15.92 -3.55
C HIS A 290 -15.74 15.59 -2.12
N LYS A 291 -15.52 16.62 -1.29
CA LYS A 291 -15.24 16.44 0.14
C LYS A 291 -16.39 15.71 0.84
N LYS A 292 -17.63 16.16 0.64
CA LYS A 292 -18.84 15.53 1.20
C LYS A 292 -19.00 14.07 0.76
N ARG A 293 -18.71 13.75 -0.51
CA ARG A 293 -18.74 12.37 -1.02
C ARG A 293 -17.71 11.48 -0.32
N CYS A 294 -16.48 11.95 -0.11
CA CYS A 294 -15.46 11.20 0.64
C CYS A 294 -15.91 10.88 2.08
N ILE A 295 -16.62 11.82 2.72
CA ILE A 295 -17.18 11.67 4.08
C ILE A 295 -18.48 10.87 4.11
N ALA A 296 -19.18 10.71 2.99
CA ALA A 296 -20.40 9.91 2.90
C ALA A 296 -20.15 8.45 2.49
N ASP A 297 -19.13 8.19 1.66
CA ASP A 297 -18.76 6.87 1.15
C ASP A 297 -18.42 5.83 2.24
N THR A 298 -19.35 4.92 2.52
CA THR A 298 -19.25 3.96 3.63
C THR A 298 -18.10 2.96 3.50
N LYS A 299 -17.50 2.82 2.32
CA LYS A 299 -16.34 1.94 2.09
C LYS A 299 -15.02 2.69 2.11
N ALA A 300 -15.10 4.02 2.05
CA ALA A 300 -13.98 4.93 1.91
C ALA A 300 -13.16 4.72 0.63
N ASP A 301 -13.72 4.10 -0.42
CA ASP A 301 -13.06 3.89 -1.71
C ASP A 301 -12.61 5.25 -2.32
N LEU A 302 -13.44 6.31 -2.19
CA LEU A 302 -13.08 7.68 -2.59
C LEU A 302 -11.94 8.25 -1.75
N LEU A 303 -12.02 8.12 -0.42
CA LEU A 303 -10.98 8.65 0.47
C LEU A 303 -9.66 7.90 0.25
N ASP A 304 -9.69 6.57 0.10
CA ASP A 304 -8.51 5.75 -0.18
C ASP A 304 -7.79 6.18 -1.46
N SER A 305 -8.53 6.53 -2.51
CA SER A 305 -7.93 7.09 -3.72
C SER A 305 -7.25 8.44 -3.46
N VAL A 306 -7.82 9.31 -2.59
CA VAL A 306 -7.16 10.55 -2.13
C VAL A 306 -5.89 10.25 -1.35
N LEU A 307 -5.91 9.28 -0.43
CA LEU A 307 -4.74 8.86 0.34
C LEU A 307 -3.63 8.30 -0.57
N CYS A 308 -3.99 7.55 -1.62
CA CYS A 308 -3.05 7.13 -2.66
C CYS A 308 -2.40 8.33 -3.38
N ALA A 309 -3.20 9.36 -3.73
CA ALA A 309 -2.69 10.56 -4.38
C ALA A 309 -1.76 11.38 -3.46
N VAL A 310 -1.99 11.36 -2.15
CA VAL A 310 -1.09 11.96 -1.15
C VAL A 310 0.28 11.26 -1.15
N GLN A 311 0.30 9.91 -1.15
CA GLN A 311 1.54 9.15 -1.24
C GLN A 311 2.28 9.43 -2.55
N ALA A 312 1.56 9.50 -3.67
CA ALA A 312 2.12 9.86 -4.98
C ALA A 312 2.73 11.26 -5.00
N SER A 313 2.05 12.23 -4.38
CA SER A 313 2.53 13.61 -4.26
C SER A 313 3.81 13.69 -3.45
N TRP A 314 3.89 12.96 -2.34
CA TRP A 314 5.12 12.86 -1.55
C TRP A 314 6.25 12.19 -2.34
N ALA A 315 5.99 11.08 -3.03
CA ALA A 315 6.94 10.42 -3.92
C ALA A 315 7.50 11.39 -4.97
N TYR A 316 6.64 12.21 -5.59
CA TYR A 316 7.07 13.21 -6.58
C TYR A 316 7.99 14.28 -5.99
N LYS A 317 7.74 14.71 -4.75
CA LYS A 317 8.65 15.62 -4.02
C LYS A 317 9.99 14.95 -3.71
N LYS A 318 10.06 13.62 -3.70
CA LYS A 318 11.26 12.79 -3.51
C LYS A 318 11.82 12.21 -4.82
N ARG A 319 11.39 12.67 -6.01
CA ARG A 319 11.81 12.09 -7.30
C ARG A 319 13.33 12.10 -7.52
N GLU A 320 14.03 13.13 -7.03
CA GLU A 320 15.50 13.23 -7.09
C GLU A 320 16.20 12.26 -6.12
N SER A 321 15.44 11.60 -5.25
CA SER A 321 15.89 10.61 -4.26
C SER A 321 15.10 9.31 -4.40
N GLY A 322 14.93 8.84 -5.65
CA GLY A 322 14.33 7.55 -5.94
C GLY A 322 12.84 7.43 -5.61
N TYR A 323 12.09 8.54 -5.65
CA TYR A 323 10.66 8.59 -5.35
C TYR A 323 10.31 8.11 -3.93
N GLY A 324 11.24 8.21 -2.98
CA GLY A 324 11.04 7.78 -1.59
C GLY A 324 11.41 6.32 -1.32
N VAL A 325 11.95 5.60 -2.31
CA VAL A 325 12.67 4.35 -2.08
C VAL A 325 13.98 4.68 -1.33
N PRO A 326 14.31 4.00 -0.22
CA PRO A 326 15.58 4.23 0.47
C PRO A 326 16.78 3.91 -0.42
N TYR A 327 17.88 4.63 -0.19
CA TYR A 327 19.14 4.33 -0.86
C TYR A 327 19.81 3.13 -0.17
N PHE A 328 20.34 2.23 -0.99
CA PHE A 328 21.14 1.09 -0.55
C PHE A 328 22.39 1.03 -1.43
N ASP A 329 23.52 0.67 -0.83
CA ASP A 329 24.76 0.48 -1.57
C ASP A 329 24.64 -0.66 -2.59
N THR A 330 25.46 -0.62 -3.64
CA THR A 330 25.35 -1.56 -4.77
C THR A 330 25.49 -3.03 -4.35
N ASP A 331 26.31 -3.29 -3.34
CA ASP A 331 26.56 -4.64 -2.82
C ASP A 331 25.62 -5.06 -1.69
N ASP A 332 24.68 -4.18 -1.28
CA ASP A 332 23.70 -4.50 -0.25
C ASP A 332 22.66 -5.50 -0.79
N PRO A 333 22.54 -6.72 -0.22
CA PRO A 333 21.55 -7.70 -0.66
C PRO A 333 20.10 -7.20 -0.53
N VAL A 334 19.81 -6.26 0.36
CA VAL A 334 18.49 -5.64 0.55
C VAL A 334 18.07 -4.84 -0.68
N LYS A 335 19.02 -4.14 -1.33
CA LYS A 335 18.78 -3.38 -2.55
C LYS A 335 18.11 -4.25 -3.60
N ARG A 336 18.72 -5.40 -3.86
CA ARG A 336 18.27 -6.34 -4.89
C ARG A 336 16.91 -6.94 -4.56
N GLN A 337 16.68 -7.22 -3.29
CA GLN A 337 15.38 -7.70 -2.83
C GLN A 337 14.29 -6.67 -3.07
N ILE A 338 14.53 -5.39 -2.76
CA ILE A 338 13.56 -4.29 -2.98
C ILE A 338 13.30 -4.07 -4.48
N GLU A 339 14.32 -4.14 -5.33
CA GLU A 339 14.19 -4.07 -6.81
C GLU A 339 13.32 -5.19 -7.40
N LEU A 340 13.12 -6.30 -6.68
CA LEU A 340 12.21 -7.39 -7.07
C LEU A 340 10.83 -7.26 -6.41
N GLU A 341 10.81 -6.92 -5.12
CA GLU A 341 9.60 -6.98 -4.29
C GLU A 341 8.73 -5.72 -4.40
N GLY A 342 9.33 -4.58 -4.74
CA GLY A 342 8.69 -3.27 -4.71
C GLY A 342 8.72 -2.61 -3.32
N TRP A 343 8.24 -1.37 -3.28
CA TRP A 343 8.32 -0.51 -2.10
C TRP A 343 7.06 0.33 -1.92
N ILE A 344 6.45 0.25 -0.73
CA ILE A 344 5.34 1.12 -0.35
C ILE A 344 5.90 2.52 -0.07
N THR A 345 5.41 3.50 -0.79
CA THR A 345 5.89 4.88 -0.69
C THR A 345 5.29 5.58 0.53
N ASP A 346 6.10 5.81 1.57
CA ASP A 346 5.64 6.45 2.81
C ASP A 346 6.81 7.12 3.58
N PRO A 347 6.62 8.34 4.13
CA PRO A 347 7.64 9.01 4.93
C PRO A 347 8.16 8.18 6.09
N ALA A 348 7.26 7.50 6.82
CA ALA A 348 7.64 6.73 8.00
C ALA A 348 8.48 5.50 7.64
N LEU A 349 8.30 4.94 6.44
CA LEU A 349 9.11 3.82 5.96
C LEU A 349 10.48 4.28 5.45
N HIS A 350 10.53 5.47 4.83
CA HIS A 350 11.77 6.06 4.35
C HIS A 350 12.73 6.37 5.50
N GLU A 351 12.22 6.90 6.62
CA GLU A 351 13.02 7.23 7.81
C GLU A 351 13.64 6.00 8.49
N ILE A 352 13.07 4.81 8.35
CA ILE A 352 13.60 3.57 8.96
C ILE A 352 14.98 3.23 8.40
N PHE A 353 15.22 3.53 7.13
CA PHE A 353 16.43 3.14 6.39
C PHE A 353 17.43 4.30 6.18
N GLN A 354 17.12 5.50 6.71
CA GLN A 354 18.06 6.63 6.75
C GLN A 354 18.89 6.69 8.04
N ARG A 355 18.59 5.82 9.01
CA ARG A 355 19.30 5.68 10.29
C ARG A 355 20.22 4.49 10.23
#